data_AF-A0A0D0A831-F1
#
_entry.id   AF-A0A0D0A831-F1
#
_cell.length_a   1.000
_cell.length_b   1.000
_cell.length_c   1.000
_cell.angle_alpha   90.00
_cell.angle_beta   90.00
_cell.angle_gamma   90.00
#
_symmetry.space_group_name_H-M   'P 1'
#
loop_
_entity.id
_entity.type
_entity.pdbx_description
1 polymer ?
#
loop_
_entity_poly.entity_id
_entity_poly.type
_entity_poly.pdbx_seq_one_letter_code
_entity_poly.pdbx_strand_id
1 'polypeptide(L)'
;MARLALYILGFVEIQEEIVTKKRGKLHELPWRPRAGDIIVSNWSSWVDVLWLAYRFDPIFVMPVFEEPKLSTVNVDPSPASYRPGRSKGSGVPSPSRLQATTSRSAVKGFRQMSLFSMIWATGHTPDRLTSNSVSQLKKLRQSAERPVVVFPECTTSNGRGLLRFVDVFEGARVPTKELQVFIMCIRYDPPTPQRPSPSHPIASPSLNPLPHLFTLLSPLSLQPMSVRMLPPSESPSSDLFLASEVAVDLTMDSLSEVCAVLMARIGKMKGVRFGWEDKVAFLDFYWRRRK
;
A
#
# COMPACT_ATOMS: atom_id res chain seq x y z
N MET A 1 -2.72 -18.62 16.63
CA MET A 1 -2.08 -19.19 15.42
C MET A 1 -1.10 -18.24 14.74
N ALA A 2 -1.48 -17.01 14.38
CA ALA A 2 -0.60 -16.08 13.68
C ALA A 2 0.73 -15.76 14.43
N ARG A 3 0.69 -15.60 15.77
CA ARG A 3 1.92 -15.39 16.57
C ARG A 3 2.90 -16.56 16.47
N LEU A 4 2.39 -17.79 16.53
CA LEU A 4 3.21 -19.00 16.42
C LEU A 4 3.83 -19.10 15.03
N ALA A 5 3.07 -18.78 13.98
CA ALA A 5 3.61 -18.72 12.62
C ALA A 5 4.75 -17.70 12.50
N LEU A 6 4.57 -16.48 13.03
CA LEU A 6 5.64 -15.47 13.07
C LEU A 6 6.89 -15.96 13.83
N TYR A 7 6.69 -16.63 14.96
CA TYR A 7 7.79 -17.19 15.75
C TYR A 7 8.58 -18.25 14.96
N ILE A 8 7.89 -19.19 14.30
CA ILE A 8 8.51 -20.22 13.46
C ILE A 8 9.30 -19.61 12.29
N LEU A 9 8.83 -18.46 11.77
CA LEU A 9 9.49 -17.72 10.69
C LEU A 9 10.67 -16.84 11.16
N GLY A 10 11.03 -16.91 12.44
CA GLY A 10 12.14 -16.13 13.01
C GLY A 10 11.78 -14.69 13.41
N PHE A 11 10.51 -14.28 13.34
CA PHE A 11 10.02 -12.97 13.83
C PHE A 11 9.72 -13.03 15.33
N VAL A 12 10.77 -13.23 16.13
CA VAL A 12 10.66 -13.33 17.59
C VAL A 12 10.55 -11.94 18.21
N GLU A 13 11.43 -11.04 17.81
CA GLU A 13 11.52 -9.66 18.28
C GLU A 13 10.93 -8.70 17.23
N ILE A 14 9.80 -8.09 17.56
CA ILE A 14 9.12 -7.11 16.71
C ILE A 14 9.15 -5.77 17.43
N GLN A 15 9.81 -4.78 16.83
CA GLN A 15 9.98 -3.46 17.42
C GLN A 15 8.76 -2.59 17.11
N GLU A 16 7.84 -2.49 18.06
CA GLU A 16 6.69 -1.58 18.00
C GLU A 16 7.09 -0.20 18.56
N GLU A 17 7.15 0.83 17.70
CA GLU A 17 7.46 2.22 18.09
C GLU A 17 6.32 3.17 17.70
N ILE A 18 5.98 4.11 18.60
CA ILE A 18 5.12 5.26 18.29
C ILE A 18 6.03 6.44 17.91
N VAL A 19 5.88 6.97 16.70
CA VAL A 19 6.78 7.99 16.14
C VAL A 19 6.14 9.37 16.24
N THR A 20 6.68 10.21 17.13
CA THR A 20 6.13 11.53 17.45
C THR A 20 6.92 12.66 16.77
N LYS A 21 6.24 13.73 16.30
CA LYS A 21 6.87 14.91 15.69
C LYS A 21 7.57 15.78 16.74
N LYS A 22 6.95 15.92 17.92
CA LYS A 22 7.38 16.84 18.98
C LYS A 22 7.93 16.05 20.16
N ARG A 23 9.16 16.35 20.57
CA ARG A 23 9.72 15.89 21.86
C ARG A 23 8.98 16.61 23.00
N GLY A 24 7.87 16.05 23.44
CA GLY A 24 7.09 16.57 24.56
C GLY A 24 6.21 15.48 25.15
N LYS A 25 6.08 15.47 26.48
CA LYS A 25 5.19 14.55 27.22
C LYS A 25 3.73 15.00 27.07
N LEU A 26 3.20 15.04 25.84
CA LEU A 26 1.76 15.12 25.70
C LEU A 26 1.17 13.77 26.16
N HIS A 27 0.03 13.78 26.84
CA HIS A 27 -0.64 12.55 27.22
C HIS A 27 -1.18 11.88 25.96
N GLU A 28 -0.37 11.00 25.37
CA GLU A 28 -0.74 10.31 24.15
C GLU A 28 -1.85 9.31 24.44
N LEU A 29 -2.93 9.39 23.64
CA LEU A 29 -3.95 8.36 23.65
C LEU A 29 -3.31 7.03 23.24
N PRO A 30 -3.69 5.91 23.88
CA PRO A 30 -3.12 4.63 23.56
C PRO A 30 -3.49 4.22 22.13
N TRP A 31 -2.53 3.64 21.41
CA TRP A 31 -2.76 3.08 20.07
C TRP A 31 -3.61 1.79 20.18
N ARG A 32 -4.93 1.95 20.26
CA ARG A 32 -5.92 0.88 20.47
C ARG A 32 -7.13 1.08 19.54
N PRO A 33 -7.03 0.65 18.27
CA PRO A 33 -8.16 0.67 17.35
C PRO A 33 -9.31 -0.19 17.88
N ARG A 34 -10.54 0.31 17.74
CA ARG A 34 -11.78 -0.34 18.15
C ARG A 34 -12.58 -0.82 16.94
N ALA A 35 -13.72 -1.46 17.21
CA ALA A 35 -14.69 -1.87 16.20
C ALA A 35 -15.07 -0.69 15.30
N GLY A 36 -14.93 -0.87 13.97
CA GLY A 36 -15.21 0.18 12.99
C GLY A 36 -14.12 1.25 12.84
N ASP A 37 -13.04 1.23 13.62
CA ASP A 37 -11.90 2.11 13.35
C ASP A 37 -11.11 1.59 12.15
N ILE A 38 -10.47 2.50 11.40
CA ILE A 38 -9.73 2.14 10.19
C ILE A 38 -8.24 2.17 10.47
N ILE A 39 -7.55 1.07 10.16
CA ILE A 39 -6.09 0.98 10.18
C ILE A 39 -5.59 1.07 8.74
N VAL A 40 -4.78 2.08 8.46
CA VAL A 40 -4.12 2.29 7.16
C VAL A 40 -2.67 1.86 7.29
N SER A 41 -2.27 0.87 6.49
CA SER A 41 -0.91 0.30 6.52
C SER A 41 -0.33 0.13 5.12
N ASN A 42 1.00 0.18 5.02
CA ASN A 42 1.69 -0.26 3.80
C ASN A 42 1.58 -1.78 3.67
N TRP A 43 1.77 -2.28 2.46
CA TRP A 43 1.78 -3.71 2.20
C TRP A 43 3.03 -4.08 1.43
N SER A 44 3.87 -4.92 2.03
CA SER A 44 5.14 -5.36 1.46
C SER A 44 5.32 -6.87 1.56
N SER A 45 4.63 -7.55 2.47
CA SER A 45 4.70 -8.99 2.67
C SER A 45 3.39 -9.60 3.16
N TRP A 46 3.25 -10.92 3.01
CA TRP A 46 2.21 -11.70 3.70
C TRP A 46 2.49 -11.79 5.21
N VAL A 47 3.73 -11.56 5.65
CA VAL A 47 4.12 -11.45 7.07
C VAL A 47 3.43 -10.24 7.72
N ASP A 48 3.22 -9.14 6.98
CA ASP A 48 2.49 -7.96 7.44
C ASP A 48 1.08 -8.34 7.89
N VAL A 49 0.41 -9.14 7.06
CA VAL A 49 -0.96 -9.62 7.29
C VAL A 49 -1.02 -10.51 8.53
N LEU A 50 -0.04 -11.41 8.71
CA LEU A 50 0.04 -12.25 9.91
C LEU A 50 0.23 -11.42 11.18
N TRP A 51 1.10 -10.41 11.14
CA TRP A 51 1.31 -9.53 12.27
C TRP A 51 0.05 -8.73 12.62
N LEU A 52 -0.63 -8.16 11.63
CA LEU A 52 -1.90 -7.45 11.82
C LEU A 52 -2.98 -8.37 12.39
N ALA A 53 -3.10 -9.59 11.86
CA ALA A 53 -4.05 -10.60 12.35
C ALA A 53 -3.76 -11.00 13.80
N TYR A 54 -2.50 -11.19 14.17
CA TYR A 54 -2.11 -11.45 15.54
C TYR A 54 -2.44 -10.27 16.47
N ARG A 55 -2.13 -9.05 16.03
CA ARG A 55 -2.10 -7.88 16.91
C ARG A 55 -3.47 -7.24 17.13
N PHE A 56 -4.35 -7.27 16.13
CA PHE A 56 -5.63 -6.56 16.15
C PHE A 56 -6.84 -7.42 15.77
N ASP A 57 -6.59 -8.60 15.23
CA ASP A 57 -7.62 -9.49 14.69
C ASP A 57 -8.64 -8.75 13.78
N PRO A 58 -8.17 -8.06 12.72
CA PRO A 58 -8.96 -7.10 11.98
C PRO A 58 -9.80 -7.76 10.88
N ILE A 59 -10.74 -6.99 10.34
CA ILE A 59 -11.38 -7.28 9.06
C ILE A 59 -10.51 -6.67 7.96
N PHE A 60 -9.93 -7.49 7.10
CA PHE A 60 -9.19 -7.00 5.95
C PHE A 60 -10.15 -6.61 4.83
N VAL A 61 -9.90 -5.48 4.19
CA VAL A 61 -10.64 -5.06 2.99
C VAL A 61 -9.68 -4.71 1.86
N MET A 62 -10.07 -5.07 0.65
CA MET A 62 -9.34 -4.74 -0.58
C MET A 62 -10.23 -3.92 -1.51
N PRO A 63 -9.69 -2.87 -2.14
CA PRO A 63 -10.42 -2.10 -3.13
C PRO A 63 -10.65 -2.93 -4.40
N VAL A 64 -11.80 -2.69 -5.01
CA VAL A 64 -12.23 -3.29 -6.27
C VAL A 64 -12.38 -2.18 -7.29
N PHE A 65 -11.74 -2.33 -8.44
CA PHE A 65 -11.63 -1.29 -9.46
C PHE A 65 -12.60 -1.50 -10.61
N GLU A 66 -13.13 -0.40 -11.15
CA GLU A 66 -13.87 -0.44 -12.42
C GLU A 66 -12.94 -0.83 -13.56
N GLU A 67 -13.41 -1.66 -14.48
CA GLU A 67 -12.66 -1.89 -15.72
C GLU A 67 -12.55 -0.57 -16.48
N PRO A 68 -11.39 -0.28 -17.11
CA PRO A 68 -11.29 0.88 -17.97
C PRO A 68 -12.29 0.72 -19.11
N LYS A 69 -13.32 1.57 -19.13
CA LYS A 69 -14.18 1.73 -20.30
C LYS A 69 -13.25 2.11 -21.45
N LEU A 70 -13.22 1.32 -22.52
CA LEU A 70 -12.57 1.73 -23.77
C LEU A 70 -13.27 3.00 -24.26
N SER A 71 -12.77 4.16 -23.85
CA SER A 71 -13.06 5.39 -24.55
C SER A 71 -12.24 5.35 -25.83
N THR A 72 -12.91 5.07 -26.95
CA THR A 72 -12.39 5.36 -28.29
C THR A 72 -12.14 6.86 -28.37
N VAL A 73 -10.93 7.28 -28.03
CA VAL A 73 -10.46 8.62 -28.37
C VAL A 73 -10.24 8.60 -29.88
N ASN A 74 -11.20 9.14 -30.63
CA ASN A 74 -10.98 9.53 -32.02
C ASN A 74 -9.88 10.59 -32.01
N VAL A 75 -8.65 10.16 -32.25
CA VAL A 75 -7.54 11.08 -32.48
C VAL A 75 -7.72 11.62 -33.89
N ASP A 76 -8.33 12.79 -34.02
CA ASP A 76 -8.25 13.57 -35.26
C ASP A 76 -6.76 13.84 -35.56
N PRO A 77 -6.25 13.43 -36.73
CA PRO A 77 -4.84 13.62 -37.06
C PRO A 77 -4.60 15.10 -37.37
N SER A 78 -4.13 15.84 -36.37
CA SER A 78 -3.58 17.18 -36.60
C SER A 78 -2.27 17.04 -37.42
N PRO A 79 -2.08 17.82 -38.50
CA PRO A 79 -0.96 17.64 -39.41
C PRO A 79 0.35 18.09 -38.76
N ALA A 80 1.33 17.19 -38.72
CA ALA A 80 2.68 17.46 -38.26
C ALA A 80 3.38 18.44 -39.21
N SER A 81 3.69 19.65 -38.73
CA SER A 81 4.56 20.58 -39.46
C SER A 81 6.02 20.16 -39.28
N TYR A 82 6.59 19.63 -40.36
CA TYR A 82 8.00 19.27 -40.48
C TYR A 82 8.87 20.53 -40.63
N ARG A 83 9.84 20.74 -39.74
CA ARG A 83 10.95 21.70 -39.94
C ARG A 83 12.29 20.95 -39.91
N PRO A 84 13.05 20.89 -41.02
CA PRO A 84 14.39 20.31 -41.01
C PRO A 84 15.43 21.37 -40.62
N GLY A 85 16.27 21.08 -39.63
CA GLY A 85 17.28 22.04 -39.16
C GLY A 85 18.36 21.48 -38.24
N ARG A 86 19.32 20.76 -38.84
CA ARG A 86 20.78 20.82 -38.60
C ARG A 86 21.30 21.10 -37.17
N SER A 87 21.79 20.06 -36.49
CA SER A 87 23.07 20.12 -35.76
C SER A 87 23.65 18.73 -35.54
N LYS A 88 24.96 18.62 -35.79
CA LYS A 88 25.79 17.43 -35.59
C LYS A 88 26.03 17.22 -34.09
N GLY A 89 25.76 16.01 -33.60
CA GLY A 89 26.15 15.58 -32.26
C GLY A 89 25.90 14.09 -32.11
N SER A 90 26.96 13.31 -32.10
CA SER A 90 26.96 11.88 -31.77
C SER A 90 26.52 11.71 -30.32
N GLY A 91 25.22 11.50 -30.12
CA GLY A 91 24.62 11.09 -28.86
C GLY A 91 23.74 9.88 -29.13
N VAL A 92 24.01 8.79 -28.41
CA VAL A 92 23.12 7.61 -28.35
C VAL A 92 21.70 8.10 -28.06
N PRO A 93 20.67 7.65 -28.80
CA PRO A 93 19.31 8.02 -28.49
C PRO A 93 18.96 7.48 -27.10
N SER A 94 18.81 8.37 -26.13
CA SER A 94 18.14 8.05 -24.87
C SER A 94 16.79 7.43 -25.22
N PRO A 95 16.48 6.20 -24.77
CA PRO A 95 15.20 5.60 -25.10
C PRO A 95 14.11 6.52 -24.56
N SER A 96 13.25 6.97 -25.48
CA SER A 96 12.05 7.73 -25.19
C SER A 96 11.33 7.06 -24.02
N ARG A 97 11.32 7.75 -22.89
CA ARG A 97 10.61 7.32 -21.70
C ARG A 97 9.15 7.22 -22.11
N LEU A 98 8.65 5.99 -22.28
CA LEU A 98 7.22 5.70 -22.38
C LEU A 98 6.59 6.19 -21.08
N GLN A 99 6.23 7.46 -21.03
CA GLN A 99 5.33 8.00 -20.03
C GLN A 99 3.94 7.52 -20.40
N ALA A 100 3.66 6.25 -20.09
CA ALA A 100 2.29 5.81 -19.95
C ALA A 100 1.75 6.55 -18.73
N THR A 101 1.10 7.70 -18.94
CA THR A 101 0.19 8.27 -17.95
C THR A 101 -1.00 7.33 -17.87
N THR A 102 -0.85 6.18 -17.20
CA THR A 102 -1.96 5.27 -16.95
C THR A 102 -3.00 6.05 -16.17
N SER A 103 -4.18 6.27 -16.76
CA SER A 103 -5.31 6.92 -16.11
C SER A 103 -5.62 6.18 -14.81
N ARG A 104 -5.71 6.91 -13.69
CA ARG A 104 -6.05 6.33 -12.38
C ARG A 104 -7.39 5.60 -12.50
N SER A 105 -7.44 4.35 -12.07
CA SER A 105 -8.70 3.60 -12.03
C SER A 105 -9.47 3.97 -10.76
N ALA A 106 -10.74 4.35 -10.91
CA ALA A 106 -11.60 4.70 -9.79
C ALA A 106 -11.96 3.46 -8.95
N VAL A 107 -12.03 3.64 -7.63
CA VAL A 107 -12.41 2.56 -6.70
C VAL A 107 -13.93 2.46 -6.69
N LYS A 108 -14.50 1.34 -7.17
CA LYS A 108 -15.95 1.12 -7.14
C LYS A 108 -16.45 0.83 -5.73
N GLY A 109 -15.62 0.17 -4.93
CA GLY A 109 -15.88 -0.15 -3.54
C GLY A 109 -14.91 -1.19 -3.01
N PHE A 110 -15.31 -1.90 -1.97
CA PHE A 110 -14.43 -2.76 -1.18
C PHE A 110 -15.00 -4.16 -1.02
N ARG A 111 -14.10 -5.15 -1.03
CA ARG A 111 -14.39 -6.56 -0.72
C ARG A 111 -13.72 -6.92 0.61
N GLN A 112 -14.47 -7.54 1.51
CA GLN A 112 -13.88 -8.16 2.70
C GLN A 112 -13.07 -9.39 2.31
N MET A 113 -11.89 -9.54 2.90
CA MET A 113 -10.96 -10.62 2.61
C MET A 113 -10.70 -11.43 3.88
N SER A 114 -10.66 -12.75 3.74
CA SER A 114 -10.17 -13.61 4.82
C SER A 114 -8.65 -13.46 4.98
N LEU A 115 -8.11 -13.85 6.13
CA LEU A 115 -6.66 -13.90 6.37
C LEU A 115 -5.93 -14.70 5.28
N PHE A 116 -6.46 -15.85 4.91
CA PHE A 116 -5.86 -16.71 3.91
C PHE A 116 -5.91 -16.09 2.51
N SER A 117 -7.05 -15.49 2.15
CA SER A 117 -7.21 -14.77 0.89
C SER A 117 -6.23 -13.60 0.77
N MET A 118 -5.98 -12.87 1.88
CA MET A 118 -4.97 -11.81 1.93
C MET A 118 -3.55 -12.34 1.74
N ILE A 119 -3.20 -13.45 2.40
CA ILE A 119 -1.89 -14.09 2.25
C ILE A 119 -1.68 -14.51 0.78
N TRP A 120 -2.67 -15.14 0.15
CA TRP A 120 -2.62 -15.54 -1.25
C TRP A 120 -2.56 -14.38 -2.24
N ALA A 121 -3.23 -13.27 -1.95
CA ALA A 121 -3.21 -12.06 -2.77
C ALA A 121 -1.85 -11.33 -2.75
N THR A 122 -0.95 -11.69 -1.84
CA THR A 122 0.39 -11.09 -1.74
C THR A 122 1.16 -11.27 -3.07
N GLY A 123 1.76 -10.20 -3.58
CA GLY A 123 2.47 -10.21 -4.87
C GLY A 123 1.57 -10.02 -6.09
N HIS A 124 0.24 -10.16 -5.95
CA HIS A 124 -0.72 -9.98 -7.03
C HIS A 124 -1.17 -8.52 -7.10
N THR A 125 -1.63 -8.10 -8.26
CA THR A 125 -2.31 -6.81 -8.45
C THR A 125 -3.80 -6.99 -8.16
N PRO A 126 -4.53 -5.92 -7.79
CA PRO A 126 -5.93 -6.03 -7.44
C PRO A 126 -6.75 -6.52 -8.64
N ASP A 127 -7.73 -7.37 -8.37
CA ASP A 127 -8.65 -7.87 -9.38
C ASP A 127 -9.46 -6.70 -9.97
N ARG A 128 -9.52 -6.65 -11.30
CA ARG A 128 -10.52 -5.84 -12.01
C ARG A 128 -11.85 -6.59 -11.97
N LEU A 129 -12.97 -5.87 -11.85
CA LEU A 129 -14.30 -6.44 -11.62
C LEU A 129 -14.61 -7.64 -12.54
N THR A 130 -14.71 -8.81 -11.91
CA THR A 130 -15.44 -9.99 -12.41
C THR A 130 -16.51 -10.46 -11.42
N SER A 131 -16.54 -9.91 -10.20
CA SER A 131 -17.43 -10.34 -9.09
C SER A 131 -18.43 -9.26 -8.68
N ASN A 132 -19.66 -9.69 -8.37
CA ASN A 132 -20.81 -8.83 -8.03
C ASN A 132 -20.85 -8.36 -6.56
N SER A 133 -20.02 -8.91 -5.65
CA SER A 133 -20.09 -8.60 -4.22
C SER A 133 -19.17 -7.43 -3.82
N VAL A 134 -19.61 -6.20 -4.06
CA VAL A 134 -18.88 -4.98 -3.68
C VAL A 134 -19.69 -4.16 -2.67
N SER A 135 -19.03 -3.73 -1.59
CA SER A 135 -19.64 -2.92 -0.54
C SER A 135 -18.90 -1.59 -0.36
N GLN A 136 -19.64 -0.55 0.05
CA GLN A 136 -19.05 0.75 0.38
C GLN A 136 -18.32 0.70 1.72
N LEU A 137 -17.18 1.39 1.83
CA LEU A 137 -16.34 1.39 3.05
C LEU A 137 -17.13 1.83 4.29
N LYS A 138 -17.98 2.85 4.13
CA LYS A 138 -18.86 3.35 5.21
C LYS A 138 -19.79 2.26 5.75
N LYS A 139 -20.37 1.44 4.87
CA LYS A 139 -21.27 0.34 5.26
C LYS A 139 -20.51 -0.77 5.98
N LEU A 140 -19.37 -1.19 5.42
CA LEU A 140 -18.52 -2.22 6.03
C LEU A 140 -18.10 -1.84 7.44
N ARG A 141 -17.76 -0.57 7.63
CA ARG A 141 -17.37 0.01 8.92
C ARG A 141 -18.50 -0.04 9.95
N GLN A 142 -19.70 0.35 9.56
CA GLN A 142 -20.86 0.38 10.47
C GLN A 142 -21.25 -1.02 10.94
N SER A 143 -21.08 -2.04 10.09
CA SER A 143 -21.32 -3.45 10.44
C SER A 143 -20.12 -4.15 11.09
N ALA A 144 -18.97 -3.48 11.23
CA ALA A 144 -17.74 -4.12 11.67
C ALA A 144 -17.69 -4.24 13.20
N GLU A 145 -17.59 -5.46 13.70
CA GLU A 145 -17.37 -5.75 15.13
C GLU A 145 -15.89 -5.62 15.55
N ARG A 146 -15.02 -5.27 14.60
CA ARG A 146 -13.54 -5.31 14.70
C ARG A 146 -12.94 -4.13 13.94
N PRO A 147 -11.68 -3.74 14.19
CA PRO A 147 -11.02 -2.75 13.37
C PRO A 147 -10.90 -3.22 11.92
N VAL A 148 -10.97 -2.29 10.98
CA VAL A 148 -10.91 -2.55 9.53
C VAL A 148 -9.53 -2.15 9.02
N VAL A 149 -8.80 -3.06 8.39
CA VAL A 149 -7.50 -2.77 7.78
C VAL A 149 -7.66 -2.53 6.28
N VAL A 150 -7.08 -1.42 5.80
CA VAL A 150 -6.99 -1.09 4.38
C VAL A 150 -5.53 -0.94 3.97
N PHE A 151 -5.17 -1.52 2.82
CA PHE A 151 -3.88 -1.34 2.16
C PHE A 151 -4.03 -0.45 0.92
N PRO A 152 -3.85 0.88 1.03
CA PRO A 152 -4.09 1.80 -0.08
C PRO A 152 -3.08 1.66 -1.24
N GLU A 153 -1.97 0.94 -1.05
CA GLU A 153 -1.05 0.55 -2.14
C GLU A 153 -1.67 -0.50 -3.10
N CYS A 154 -2.74 -1.19 -2.67
CA CYS A 154 -3.49 -2.22 -3.40
C CYS A 154 -2.70 -3.45 -3.85
N THR A 155 -1.39 -3.46 -3.64
CA THR A 155 -0.49 -4.53 -4.01
C THR A 155 0.76 -4.43 -3.17
N THR A 156 1.53 -5.52 -3.08
CA THR A 156 2.74 -5.55 -2.26
C THR A 156 3.89 -4.80 -2.92
N SER A 157 4.54 -3.93 -2.17
CA SER A 157 5.77 -3.25 -2.56
C SER A 157 7.01 -4.06 -2.18
N ASN A 158 8.19 -3.58 -2.57
CA ASN A 158 9.46 -4.18 -2.15
C ASN A 158 9.92 -3.72 -0.74
N GLY A 159 9.11 -2.89 -0.06
CA GLY A 159 9.41 -2.37 1.28
C GLY A 159 10.50 -1.28 1.33
N ARG A 160 10.93 -0.72 0.18
CA ARG A 160 11.95 0.34 0.10
C ARG A 160 11.40 1.72 -0.25
N GLY A 161 10.30 1.75 -0.99
CA GLY A 161 9.55 2.95 -1.30
C GLY A 161 8.07 2.70 -1.03
N LEU A 162 7.34 3.77 -0.73
CA LEU A 162 5.89 3.72 -0.59
C LEU A 162 5.26 3.88 -1.96
N LEU A 163 4.50 2.90 -2.44
CA LEU A 163 3.74 3.04 -3.68
C LEU A 163 2.72 4.17 -3.54
N ARG A 164 2.34 4.75 -4.68
CA ARG A 164 1.29 5.76 -4.73
C ARG A 164 -0.01 5.13 -4.23
N PHE A 165 -0.64 5.80 -3.26
CA PHE A 165 -1.94 5.37 -2.75
C PHE A 165 -3.02 5.58 -3.79
N VAL A 166 -4.01 4.70 -3.77
CA VAL A 166 -5.28 4.93 -4.46
C VAL A 166 -6.20 5.78 -3.60
N ASP A 167 -7.18 6.37 -4.26
CA ASP A 167 -8.20 7.20 -3.62
C ASP A 167 -9.21 6.24 -2.95
N VAL A 168 -9.04 5.99 -1.64
CA VAL A 168 -9.78 4.99 -0.84
C VAL A 168 -10.94 5.63 -0.09
N PHE A 169 -10.81 6.91 0.25
CA PHE A 169 -11.69 7.67 1.10
C PHE A 169 -12.39 8.77 0.30
N GLU A 170 -12.96 8.41 -0.86
CA GLU A 170 -13.66 9.37 -1.73
C GLU A 170 -14.66 10.24 -0.94
N GLY A 171 -14.47 11.56 -1.03
CA GLY A 171 -15.32 12.55 -0.38
C GLY A 171 -15.07 12.78 1.12
N ALA A 172 -14.08 12.12 1.73
CA ALA A 172 -13.67 12.41 3.11
C ALA A 172 -12.87 13.72 3.17
N ARG A 173 -13.28 14.63 4.06
CA ARG A 173 -12.56 15.89 4.33
C ARG A 173 -11.67 15.73 5.55
N VAL A 174 -10.48 16.31 5.50
CA VAL A 174 -9.53 16.32 6.62
C VAL A 174 -9.63 17.67 7.35
N PRO A 175 -9.78 17.71 8.69
CA PRO A 175 -9.83 16.59 9.64
C PRO A 175 -11.15 15.80 9.57
N THR A 176 -11.06 14.46 9.62
CA THR A 176 -12.24 13.59 9.59
C THR A 176 -12.81 13.37 10.97
N LYS A 177 -13.98 13.95 11.28
CA LYS A 177 -14.72 13.65 12.52
C LYS A 177 -15.52 12.35 12.46
N GLU A 178 -15.93 11.95 11.26
CA GLU A 178 -16.75 10.76 11.05
C GLU A 178 -15.95 9.46 11.14
N LEU A 179 -14.64 9.50 10.91
CA LEU A 179 -13.76 8.34 10.73
C LEU A 179 -12.58 8.46 11.68
N GLN A 180 -12.38 7.45 12.53
CA GLN A 180 -11.14 7.31 13.30
C GLN A 180 -10.14 6.48 12.50
N VAL A 181 -9.02 7.12 12.14
CA VAL A 181 -7.99 6.58 11.26
C VAL A 181 -6.70 6.40 12.06
N PHE A 182 -6.17 5.19 12.04
CA PHE A 182 -4.89 4.81 12.65
C PHE A 182 -3.90 4.52 11.52
N ILE A 183 -2.78 5.24 11.50
CA ILE A 183 -1.76 5.09 10.45
C ILE A 183 -0.57 4.34 11.04
N MET A 184 -0.10 3.33 10.31
CA MET A 184 1.10 2.58 10.68
C MET A 184 1.91 2.18 9.46
N CYS A 185 3.21 1.98 9.67
CA CYS A 185 4.15 1.52 8.65
C CYS A 185 4.97 0.34 9.18
N ILE A 186 4.94 -0.78 8.48
CA ILE A 186 5.81 -1.93 8.71
C ILE A 186 7.05 -1.80 7.84
N ARG A 187 8.22 -2.04 8.44
CA ARG A 187 9.52 -2.04 7.78
C ARG A 187 10.30 -3.30 8.05
N TYR A 188 11.05 -3.68 7.02
CA TYR A 188 12.04 -4.74 7.07
C TYR A 188 13.43 -4.19 6.83
N ASP A 189 14.41 -4.84 7.44
CA ASP A 189 15.81 -4.55 7.18
C ASP A 189 16.22 -5.07 5.78
N PRO A 190 17.28 -4.50 5.20
CA PRO A 190 17.87 -5.00 3.97
C PRO A 190 18.19 -6.50 4.03
N PRO A 191 17.96 -7.26 2.95
CA PRO A 191 18.39 -8.65 2.90
C PRO A 191 19.92 -8.73 3.01
N THR A 192 20.39 -9.75 3.73
CA THR A 192 21.80 -10.10 3.84
C THR A 192 21.99 -11.55 3.38
N PRO A 193 23.22 -12.03 3.15
CA PRO A 193 23.45 -13.42 2.74
C PRO A 193 22.82 -14.47 3.69
N GLN A 194 22.59 -14.10 4.95
CA GLN A 194 21.99 -14.96 5.98
C GLN A 194 20.53 -14.63 6.28
N ARG A 195 19.99 -13.54 5.72
CA ARG A 195 18.62 -13.07 5.94
C ARG A 195 17.96 -12.77 4.60
N PRO A 196 17.11 -13.68 4.06
CA PRO A 196 16.34 -13.41 2.87
C PRO A 196 15.39 -12.25 3.12
N SER A 197 14.94 -11.60 2.05
CA SER A 197 14.03 -10.48 2.20
C SER A 197 12.65 -10.97 2.63
N PRO A 198 12.05 -10.41 3.71
CA PRO A 198 10.66 -10.68 4.04
C PRO A 198 9.67 -10.12 3.02
N SER A 199 10.07 -9.10 2.26
CA SER A 199 9.17 -8.49 1.28
C SER A 199 8.92 -9.41 0.10
N HIS A 200 7.65 -9.54 -0.26
CA HIS A 200 7.17 -10.43 -1.31
C HIS A 200 6.42 -9.62 -2.39
N PRO A 201 7.14 -8.81 -3.20
CA PRO A 201 6.54 -7.95 -4.22
C PRO A 201 6.05 -8.72 -5.45
N ILE A 202 6.61 -9.89 -5.76
CA ILE A 202 6.28 -10.65 -6.97
C ILE A 202 5.71 -12.00 -6.53
N ALA A 203 4.49 -12.30 -6.99
CA ALA A 203 3.85 -13.57 -6.75
C ALA A 203 4.71 -14.75 -7.24
N SER A 204 4.71 -15.85 -6.48
CA SER A 204 5.30 -17.11 -6.96
C SER A 204 4.48 -17.68 -8.12
N PRO A 205 5.10 -18.27 -9.15
CA PRO A 205 4.40 -18.79 -10.32
C PRO A 205 3.49 -20.00 -10.00
N SER A 206 3.85 -20.76 -8.96
CA SER A 206 3.03 -21.83 -8.40
C SER A 206 2.94 -21.68 -6.89
N LEU A 207 1.77 -22.02 -6.34
CA LEU A 207 1.51 -22.13 -4.90
C LEU A 207 1.93 -20.88 -4.10
N ASN A 208 1.55 -19.68 -4.53
CA ASN A 208 1.89 -18.45 -3.82
C ASN A 208 1.32 -18.41 -2.38
N PRO A 209 2.08 -18.00 -1.34
CA PRO A 209 3.50 -17.65 -1.28
C PRO A 209 4.41 -18.80 -0.74
N LEU A 210 4.06 -20.07 -0.95
CA LEU A 210 4.80 -21.22 -0.39
C LEU A 210 6.30 -21.26 -0.74
N PRO A 211 6.75 -20.99 -1.98
CA PRO A 211 8.19 -20.93 -2.25
C PRO A 211 8.92 -19.87 -1.42
N HIS A 212 8.26 -18.73 -1.21
CA HIS A 212 8.78 -17.68 -0.34
C HIS A 212 8.77 -18.09 1.13
N LEU A 213 7.75 -18.82 1.59
CA LEU A 213 7.71 -19.42 2.93
C LEU A 213 8.94 -20.29 3.19
N PHE A 214 9.26 -21.23 2.29
CA PHE A 214 10.46 -22.06 2.43
C PHE A 214 11.75 -21.24 2.38
N THR A 215 11.77 -20.16 1.60
CA THR A 215 12.91 -19.24 1.57
C THR A 215 13.12 -18.58 2.94
N LEU A 216 12.06 -18.09 3.57
CA LEU A 216 12.12 -17.48 4.92
C LEU A 216 12.44 -18.48 6.03
N LEU A 217 12.11 -19.76 5.85
CA LEU A 217 12.42 -20.83 6.81
C LEU A 217 13.84 -21.40 6.63
N SER A 218 14.50 -21.12 5.51
CA SER A 218 15.85 -21.65 5.26
C SER A 218 16.95 -21.12 6.20
N PRO A 219 16.97 -19.83 6.63
CA PRO A 219 17.94 -19.38 7.61
C PRO A 219 17.48 -19.67 9.05
N LEU A 220 18.43 -19.98 9.93
CA LEU A 220 18.21 -20.04 11.39
C LEU A 220 18.32 -18.66 12.07
N SER A 221 18.36 -17.58 11.29
CA SER A 221 18.58 -16.22 11.79
C SER A 221 17.27 -15.52 12.10
N LEU A 222 17.26 -14.76 13.20
CA LEU A 222 16.13 -13.91 13.55
C LEU A 222 15.90 -12.85 12.48
N GLN A 223 14.62 -12.62 12.18
CA GLN A 223 14.14 -11.64 11.21
C GLN A 223 13.65 -10.39 11.97
N PRO A 224 14.38 -9.27 11.91
CA PRO A 224 13.93 -8.03 12.53
C PRO A 224 12.75 -7.44 11.75
N MET A 225 11.74 -7.00 12.48
CA MET A 225 10.57 -6.30 11.95
C MET A 225 10.34 -5.05 12.80
N SER A 226 10.26 -3.89 12.14
CA SER A 226 9.96 -2.61 12.79
C SER A 226 8.55 -2.18 12.40
N VAL A 227 7.71 -1.98 13.41
CA VAL A 227 6.34 -1.48 13.27
C VAL A 227 6.29 -0.08 13.83
N ARG A 228 6.01 0.88 12.97
CA ARG A 228 6.01 2.31 13.29
C ARG A 228 4.59 2.82 13.25
N MET A 229 4.11 3.36 14.36
CA MET A 229 2.74 3.82 14.53
C MET A 229 2.72 5.33 14.67
N LEU A 230 1.76 5.96 14.00
CA LEU A 230 1.49 7.39 14.20
C LEU A 230 0.70 7.56 15.51
N PRO A 231 1.09 8.49 16.41
CA PRO A 231 0.31 8.77 17.60
C PRO A 231 -1.09 9.29 17.23
N PRO A 232 -2.16 8.90 17.96
CA PRO A 232 -3.52 9.32 17.62
C PRO A 232 -3.74 10.84 17.64
N SER A 233 -2.92 11.59 18.39
CA SER A 233 -2.95 13.05 18.42
C SER A 233 -2.53 13.70 17.10
N GLU A 234 -1.67 13.04 16.32
CA GLU A 234 -1.21 13.48 15.00
C GLU A 234 -1.99 12.82 13.85
N SER A 235 -2.99 12.00 14.15
CA SER A 235 -3.87 11.38 13.14
C SER A 235 -4.68 12.44 12.38
N PRO A 236 -5.01 12.21 11.09
CA PRO A 236 -5.96 13.05 10.35
C PRO A 236 -7.37 13.11 10.97
N SER A 237 -7.68 12.24 11.92
CA SER A 237 -8.93 12.25 12.69
C SER A 237 -8.90 13.15 13.94
N SER A 238 -7.73 13.68 14.30
CA SER A 238 -7.56 14.55 15.46
C SER A 238 -8.06 15.97 15.16
N ASP A 239 -8.77 16.58 16.10
CA ASP A 239 -9.25 17.97 15.96
C ASP A 239 -8.12 19.00 15.82
N LEU A 240 -6.92 18.65 16.29
CA LEU A 240 -5.72 19.49 16.22
C LEU A 240 -4.91 19.30 14.93
N PHE A 241 -5.38 18.43 14.03
CA PHE A 241 -4.66 18.12 12.80
C PHE A 241 -4.78 19.25 11.76
N LEU A 242 -3.64 19.72 11.25
CA LEU A 242 -3.58 20.75 10.21
C LEU A 242 -3.22 20.12 8.86
N ALA A 243 -4.21 19.92 8.00
CA ALA A 243 -4.02 19.29 6.69
C ALA A 243 -3.07 20.05 5.75
N SER A 244 -3.05 21.39 5.86
CA SER A 244 -2.16 22.26 5.08
C SER A 244 -0.67 22.08 5.41
N GLU A 245 -0.31 21.50 6.56
CA GLU A 245 1.09 21.18 6.88
C GLU A 245 1.58 19.93 6.15
N VAL A 246 0.67 19.11 5.62
CA VAL A 246 0.97 17.74 5.20
C VAL A 246 0.74 17.51 3.71
N ALA A 247 -0.35 18.03 3.13
CA ALA A 247 -0.65 17.90 1.71
C ALA A 247 -0.67 19.27 1.01
N VAL A 248 -0.04 19.35 -0.16
CA VAL A 248 0.12 20.59 -0.95
C VAL A 248 -0.93 20.68 -2.05
N ASP A 249 -1.29 19.54 -2.66
CA ASP A 249 -2.28 19.47 -3.73
C ASP A 249 -3.55 18.82 -3.17
N LEU A 250 -4.67 19.55 -3.16
CA LEU A 250 -5.96 18.99 -2.78
C LEU A 250 -6.52 18.18 -3.95
N THR A 251 -6.13 16.90 -4.02
CA THR A 251 -6.77 15.91 -4.89
C THR A 251 -8.19 15.59 -4.42
N MET A 252 -8.97 14.84 -5.22
CA MET A 252 -10.33 14.41 -4.88
C MET A 252 -10.41 13.63 -3.55
N ASP A 253 -9.32 12.96 -3.15
CA ASP A 253 -9.17 12.27 -1.87
C ASP A 253 -7.96 12.79 -1.09
N SER A 254 -8.17 13.94 -0.44
CA SER A 254 -7.19 14.57 0.44
C SER A 254 -6.75 13.66 1.59
N LEU A 255 -7.58 12.72 2.05
CA LEU A 255 -7.27 11.86 3.18
C LEU A 255 -6.27 10.78 2.80
N SER A 256 -6.46 10.10 1.65
CA SER A 256 -5.47 9.14 1.15
C SER A 256 -4.10 9.77 0.96
N GLU A 257 -4.05 11.00 0.43
CA GLU A 257 -2.80 11.74 0.21
C GLU A 257 -2.11 12.09 1.55
N VAL A 258 -2.87 12.63 2.51
CA VAL A 258 -2.37 12.89 3.86
C VAL A 258 -1.86 11.60 4.52
N CYS A 259 -2.58 10.49 4.40
CA CYS A 259 -2.15 9.18 4.90
C CYS A 259 -0.83 8.73 4.26
N ALA A 260 -0.66 8.94 2.95
CA ALA A 260 0.57 8.59 2.24
C ALA A 260 1.77 9.40 2.76
N VAL A 261 1.61 10.71 2.93
CA VAL A 261 2.69 11.59 3.43
C VAL A 261 3.05 11.25 4.87
N LEU A 262 2.06 11.07 5.75
CA LEU A 262 2.28 10.69 7.14
C LEU A 262 2.96 9.32 7.26
N MET A 263 2.51 8.35 6.46
CA MET A 263 3.11 7.01 6.45
C MET A 263 4.54 7.01 5.92
N ALA A 264 4.80 7.74 4.83
CA ALA A 264 6.16 7.91 4.29
C ALA A 264 7.09 8.55 5.34
N ARG A 265 6.57 9.49 6.13
CA ARG A 265 7.31 10.18 7.19
C ARG A 265 7.63 9.27 8.38
N ILE A 266 6.62 8.64 9.02
CA ILE A 266 6.86 7.72 10.16
C ILE A 266 7.71 6.54 9.71
N GLY A 267 7.43 6.07 8.49
CA GLY A 267 8.13 4.99 7.83
C GLY A 267 9.51 5.39 7.34
N LYS A 268 9.95 6.66 7.37
CA LYS A 268 11.22 7.11 6.74
C LYS A 268 11.42 6.49 5.34
N MET A 269 10.37 6.45 4.52
CA MET A 269 10.36 5.89 3.17
C MET A 269 10.11 7.01 2.17
N LYS A 270 10.67 6.88 0.96
CA LYS A 270 10.38 7.80 -0.12
C LYS A 270 9.08 7.38 -0.82
N GLY A 271 8.13 8.30 -0.93
CA GLY A 271 6.96 8.11 -1.81
C GLY A 271 7.41 8.03 -3.26
N VAL A 272 6.97 6.99 -3.97
CA VAL A 272 7.21 6.85 -5.40
C VAL A 272 5.96 7.23 -6.19
N ARG A 273 6.14 7.62 -7.45
CA ARG A 273 5.00 7.94 -8.35
C ARG A 273 4.30 6.71 -8.90
N PHE A 274 4.92 5.53 -8.76
CA PHE A 274 4.38 4.27 -9.26
C PHE A 274 3.21 3.80 -8.40
N GLY A 275 2.10 3.47 -9.05
CA GLY A 275 0.93 2.84 -8.44
C GLY A 275 0.88 1.33 -8.71
N TRP A 276 -0.24 0.72 -8.35
CA TRP A 276 -0.49 -0.69 -8.66
C TRP A 276 -0.70 -0.90 -10.18
N GLU A 277 -1.17 0.13 -10.90
CA GLU A 277 -1.37 0.10 -12.35
C GLU A 277 -0.04 -0.09 -13.08
N ASP A 278 1.00 0.63 -12.64
CA ASP A 278 2.37 0.46 -13.15
C ASP A 278 2.90 -0.94 -12.84
N LYS A 279 2.52 -1.51 -11.69
CA LYS A 279 2.91 -2.87 -11.33
C LYS A 279 2.29 -3.91 -12.25
N VAL A 280 1.06 -3.71 -12.74
CA VAL A 280 0.44 -4.60 -13.75
C VAL A 280 1.34 -4.66 -14.99
N ALA A 281 1.69 -3.50 -15.54
CA ALA A 281 2.57 -3.41 -16.70
C ALA A 281 3.96 -4.02 -16.44
N PHE A 282 4.50 -3.81 -15.23
CA PHE A 282 5.77 -4.42 -14.82
C PHE A 282 5.69 -5.95 -14.77
N LEU A 283 4.63 -6.52 -14.17
CA LEU A 283 4.47 -7.97 -14.06
C LEU A 283 4.30 -8.61 -15.44
N ASP A 284 3.51 -7.99 -16.33
CA ASP A 284 3.36 -8.45 -17.71
C ASP A 284 4.71 -8.51 -18.43
N PHE A 285 5.52 -7.46 -18.30
CA PHE A 285 6.87 -7.43 -18.86
C PHE A 285 7.79 -8.50 -18.22
N TYR A 286 7.76 -8.62 -16.89
CA TYR A 286 8.60 -9.54 -16.12
C TYR A 286 8.35 -11.00 -16.52
N TRP A 287 7.07 -11.39 -16.64
CA TRP A 287 6.71 -12.75 -17.00
C TRP A 287 6.94 -13.06 -18.47
N ARG A 288 6.75 -12.10 -19.38
CA ARG A 288 7.10 -12.27 -20.80
C ARG A 288 8.58 -12.56 -21.02
N ARG A 289 9.47 -11.96 -20.21
CA ARG A 289 10.93 -12.19 -20.32
C ARG A 289 11.39 -13.53 -19.75
N ARG A 290 10.58 -14.18 -18.91
CA ARG A 290 10.88 -15.49 -18.30
C ARG A 290 10.28 -16.67 -19.05
N LYS A 291 9.39 -16.41 -20.00
CA LYS A 291 8.95 -17.39 -21.01
C LYS A 291 9.97 -17.46 -22.13
#